data_AF-A0A512C9A3-F1
#
_entry.id   AF-A0A512C9A3-F1
#
_cell.length_a   1.000
_cell.length_b   1.000
_cell.length_c   1.000
_cell.angle_alpha   90.00
_cell.angle_beta   90.00
_cell.angle_gamma   90.00
#
_symmetry.space_group_name_H-M   'P 1'
#
loop_
_entity.id
_entity.type
_entity.pdbx_description
1 polymer ?
#
loop_
_entity_poly.entity_id
_entity_poly.type
_entity_poly.pdbx_seq_one_letter_code
_entity_poly.pdbx_strand_id
1 'polypeptide(L)'
;MILKERWFLVFLIWAALNFDITAQQRKIDKQNIGPVEQSISVPLGTDLFDADQYRSELEKATDALIFKGEIDLKKRLSLVSESNDSFIWAPTNVMVEVEEKVLIDSIWITAYEYYGLWDSHKINGYDFDPRELKDTIPLNLYNSLYGSGWSAPLDQTKINSDFGRRHYRWHHGTDLKLNTGDPVRSAFDGIVRITSYERYGYGHYVVVRHRNGLETLYGHLSKKEVKVGQEVRAGEVLGLGGSTGRSTGPHLHFEVRYKGLSINPIEIFDFDIGRIKAPVYNITAQSFDHEIKMREAVYHRIRSGDNLSLIAQRYGVRVSQITRLNGISTRTILRIGNRLQIQ
;
A
#
# COMPACT_ATOMS: atom_id res chain seq x y z
N MET A 1 14.60 -19.25 -68.16
CA MET A 1 15.01 -17.85 -67.94
C MET A 1 15.17 -17.63 -66.42
N ILE A 2 15.92 -18.50 -65.72
CA ILE A 2 17.36 -18.47 -65.34
C ILE A 2 17.69 -17.25 -64.44
N LEU A 3 17.72 -17.37 -63.10
CA LEU A 3 18.76 -17.91 -62.18
C LEU A 3 20.01 -17.01 -62.03
N LYS A 4 20.27 -16.51 -60.80
CA LYS A 4 21.58 -16.44 -60.07
C LYS A 4 21.82 -15.16 -59.24
N GLU A 5 22.32 -15.43 -58.02
CA GLU A 5 23.39 -14.73 -57.27
C GLU A 5 23.09 -13.46 -56.46
N ARG A 6 23.09 -13.62 -55.11
CA ARG A 6 23.94 -12.85 -54.18
C ARG A 6 23.98 -13.50 -52.78
N TRP A 7 24.96 -14.39 -52.59
CA TRP A 7 25.56 -14.75 -51.30
C TRP A 7 26.88 -13.94 -51.16
N PHE A 8 27.41 -13.83 -49.93
CA PHE A 8 28.70 -13.22 -49.49
C PHE A 8 28.68 -11.80 -48.91
N LEU A 9 28.44 -11.74 -47.59
CA LEU A 9 29.00 -10.82 -46.59
C LEU A 9 28.31 -11.26 -45.28
N VAL A 10 28.91 -12.08 -44.41
CA VAL A 10 29.67 -11.66 -43.21
C VAL A 10 30.51 -12.87 -42.71
N PHE A 11 31.46 -13.34 -43.52
CA PHE A 11 32.53 -14.26 -43.06
C PHE A 11 33.83 -13.86 -43.75
N LEU A 12 34.62 -13.05 -43.05
CA LEU A 12 36.01 -12.62 -43.26
C LEU A 12 36.10 -11.33 -42.43
N ILE A 13 36.64 -11.31 -41.22
CA ILE A 13 38.08 -11.41 -40.96
C ILE A 13 38.26 -11.91 -39.52
N TRP A 14 38.75 -13.15 -39.42
CA TRP A 14 39.60 -13.63 -38.35
C TRP A 14 40.94 -12.88 -38.47
N ALA A 15 41.60 -12.58 -37.34
CA ALA A 15 42.92 -11.94 -37.22
C ALA A 15 42.95 -10.40 -37.14
N ALA A 16 42.69 -9.87 -35.95
CA ALA A 16 43.56 -8.85 -35.36
C ALA A 16 43.58 -9.04 -33.83
N LEU A 17 44.71 -9.55 -33.34
CA LEU A 17 45.25 -9.33 -32.00
C LEU A 17 44.73 -10.25 -30.86
N ASN A 18 44.96 -11.56 -31.03
CA ASN A 18 45.74 -12.27 -30.02
C ASN A 18 47.21 -11.91 -30.25
N PHE A 19 47.85 -11.22 -29.32
CA PHE A 19 49.28 -11.25 -28.97
C PHE A 19 49.56 -10.00 -28.13
N ASP A 20 49.38 -10.13 -26.82
CA ASP A 20 50.49 -9.94 -25.89
C ASP A 20 50.22 -10.84 -24.67
N ILE A 21 50.94 -11.97 -24.63
CA ILE A 21 52.14 -12.15 -23.82
C ILE A 21 51.73 -12.32 -22.35
N THR A 22 51.49 -13.57 -21.95
CA THR A 22 52.44 -14.31 -21.09
C THR A 22 52.98 -13.48 -19.92
N ALA A 23 52.34 -13.64 -18.77
CA ALA A 23 53.06 -13.64 -17.51
C ALA A 23 52.31 -14.52 -16.50
N GLN A 24 52.68 -15.80 -16.52
CA GLN A 24 53.19 -16.42 -15.30
C GLN A 24 52.16 -16.83 -14.23
N GLN A 25 51.47 -17.94 -14.51
CA GLN A 25 51.36 -18.98 -13.50
C GLN A 25 52.77 -19.47 -13.11
N ARG A 26 53.12 -19.41 -11.82
CA ARG A 26 53.84 -20.46 -11.05
C ARG A 26 54.26 -19.98 -9.65
N LYS A 27 54.21 -20.94 -8.72
CA LYS A 27 54.48 -20.92 -7.26
C LYS A 27 53.20 -20.59 -6.47
N ILE A 28 52.72 -21.43 -5.54
CA ILE A 28 53.46 -22.23 -4.55
C ILE A 28 52.83 -23.62 -4.34
N ASP A 29 53.71 -24.50 -3.87
CA ASP A 29 53.73 -25.94 -3.71
C ASP A 29 52.58 -26.67 -2.99
N LYS A 30 52.54 -27.95 -3.36
CA LYS A 30 51.97 -29.10 -2.66
C LYS A 30 52.52 -29.23 -1.23
N GLN A 31 51.64 -29.60 -0.28
CA GLN A 31 51.82 -30.47 0.90
C GLN A 31 50.48 -30.42 1.68
N ASN A 32 49.77 -31.45 2.10
CA ASN A 32 49.91 -32.90 2.11
C ASN A 32 48.48 -33.48 2.10
N ILE A 33 48.24 -34.53 1.31
CA ILE A 33 47.09 -35.43 1.50
C ILE A 33 47.65 -36.72 2.11
N GLY A 34 47.14 -37.09 3.27
CA GLY A 34 47.27 -38.41 3.88
C GLY A 34 46.03 -38.66 4.75
N PRO A 35 45.45 -39.88 4.73
CA PRO A 35 44.08 -40.12 5.20
C PRO A 35 44.06 -40.25 6.72
N VAL A 36 43.05 -39.66 7.35
CA VAL A 36 42.70 -40.01 8.73
C VAL A 36 41.30 -40.61 8.69
N GLU A 37 41.27 -41.94 8.57
CA GLU A 37 40.16 -42.74 9.10
C GLU A 37 40.09 -42.48 10.60
N GLN A 38 39.06 -41.77 11.04
CA GLN A 38 38.56 -41.92 12.40
C GLN A 38 37.09 -42.30 12.32
N SER A 39 36.88 -43.60 12.44
CA SER A 39 35.62 -44.23 12.80
C SER A 39 35.14 -43.63 14.12
N ILE A 40 34.03 -42.89 14.08
CA ILE A 40 33.28 -42.55 15.28
C ILE A 40 32.05 -43.43 15.28
N SER A 41 32.14 -44.49 16.08
CA SER A 41 31.02 -45.34 16.48
C SER A 41 29.89 -44.47 17.03
N VAL A 42 28.72 -44.52 16.39
CA VAL A 42 27.49 -43.98 16.96
C VAL A 42 27.07 -44.91 18.11
N PRO A 43 27.04 -44.45 19.38
CA PRO A 43 26.45 -45.24 20.44
C PRO A 43 24.94 -45.27 20.19
N LEU A 44 24.40 -46.47 20.03
CA LEU A 44 22.96 -46.71 20.13
C LEU A 44 22.59 -46.53 21.62
N GLY A 45 22.30 -45.29 22.01
CA GLY A 45 21.92 -44.89 23.35
C GLY A 45 20.77 -43.89 23.28
N THR A 46 19.66 -44.24 23.90
CA THR A 46 18.48 -43.40 24.10
C THR A 46 18.80 -42.27 25.06
N ASP A 47 19.27 -41.13 24.57
CA ASP A 47 19.38 -39.92 25.37
C ASP A 47 18.22 -38.97 25.03
N LEU A 48 17.31 -38.81 26.01
CA LEU A 48 16.25 -37.83 25.97
C LEU A 48 16.88 -36.43 25.88
N PHE A 49 16.36 -35.62 24.97
CA PHE A 49 16.72 -34.21 24.83
C PHE A 49 16.63 -33.48 26.18
N ASP A 50 17.78 -33.05 26.70
CA ASP A 50 17.87 -32.24 27.92
C ASP A 50 17.66 -30.76 27.57
N ALA A 51 16.41 -30.32 27.75
CA ALA A 51 15.98 -28.97 27.45
C ALA A 51 16.68 -27.90 28.32
N ASP A 52 17.16 -28.26 29.50
CA ASP A 52 17.77 -27.31 30.44
C ASP A 52 19.23 -27.02 30.05
N GLN A 53 19.94 -28.04 29.55
CA GLN A 53 21.28 -27.85 28.98
C GLN A 53 21.24 -26.99 27.72
N TYR A 54 20.30 -27.24 26.81
CA TYR A 54 20.11 -26.43 25.59
C TYR A 54 19.77 -24.97 25.92
N ARG A 55 18.94 -24.73 26.95
CA ARG A 55 18.58 -23.39 27.39
C ARG A 55 19.77 -22.64 28.00
N SER A 56 20.63 -23.32 28.76
CA SER A 56 21.85 -22.71 29.33
C SER A 56 22.89 -22.34 28.26
N GLU A 57 22.99 -23.11 27.17
CA GLU A 57 23.86 -22.77 26.04
C GLU A 57 23.33 -21.58 25.22
N LEU A 58 22.00 -21.49 25.05
CA LEU A 58 21.37 -20.31 24.44
C LEU A 58 21.62 -19.03 25.25
N GLU A 59 21.49 -19.08 26.58
CA GLU A 59 21.71 -17.91 27.43
C GLU A 59 23.17 -17.43 27.39
N LYS A 60 24.14 -18.33 27.21
CA LYS A 60 25.56 -17.96 27.05
C LYS A 60 25.88 -17.40 25.66
N ALA A 61 25.09 -17.70 24.64
CA ALA A 61 25.31 -17.24 23.27
C ALA A 61 24.62 -15.89 22.94
N THR A 62 23.71 -15.41 23.80
CA THR A 62 22.85 -14.24 23.52
C THR A 62 23.35 -12.89 24.05
N ASP A 63 24.63 -12.74 24.37
CA ASP A 63 25.20 -11.44 24.80
C ASP A 63 25.72 -10.55 23.64
N ALA A 64 25.42 -10.90 22.40
CA ALA A 64 25.69 -10.05 21.25
C ALA A 64 24.47 -9.97 20.31
N LEU A 65 23.56 -9.04 20.62
CA LEU A 65 22.99 -8.05 19.69
C LEU A 65 21.77 -7.38 20.34
N ILE A 66 22.04 -6.25 20.98
CA ILE A 66 21.06 -5.34 21.54
C ILE A 66 20.33 -4.66 20.39
N PHE A 67 19.06 -5.02 20.14
CA PHE A 67 18.09 -4.13 19.51
C PHE A 67 16.98 -3.83 20.52
N LYS A 68 16.95 -2.57 20.96
CA LYS A 68 15.83 -1.97 21.70
C LYS A 68 14.73 -1.60 20.71
N GLY A 69 13.57 -2.25 20.85
CA GLY A 69 12.31 -1.87 20.22
C GLY A 69 11.24 -2.90 20.59
N GLU A 70 10.23 -2.49 21.34
CA GLU A 70 9.20 -3.36 21.94
C GLU A 70 8.44 -4.18 20.89
N ILE A 71 8.59 -5.51 20.92
CA ILE A 71 7.74 -6.45 20.19
C ILE A 71 6.71 -7.00 21.20
N ASP A 72 5.45 -6.61 21.04
CA ASP A 72 4.33 -7.15 21.82
C ASP A 72 3.97 -8.56 21.32
N LEU A 73 4.48 -9.58 22.01
CA LEU A 73 4.27 -11.00 21.71
C LEU A 73 2.85 -11.51 22.05
N LYS A 74 1.88 -10.66 22.40
CA LYS A 74 0.48 -11.07 22.67
C LYS A 74 -0.48 -10.90 21.49
N LYS A 75 -0.04 -10.43 20.33
CA LYS A 75 -0.92 -10.33 19.16
C LYS A 75 -1.08 -11.69 18.48
N ARG A 76 -2.25 -12.31 18.63
CA ARG A 76 -2.65 -13.53 17.90
C ARG A 76 -2.49 -13.31 16.39
N LEU A 77 -1.57 -14.05 15.77
CA LEU A 77 -1.38 -14.11 14.32
C LEU A 77 -2.65 -14.70 13.66
N SER A 78 -3.19 -14.02 12.65
CA SER A 78 -4.32 -14.50 11.87
C SER A 78 -3.86 -15.54 10.86
N LEU A 79 -4.54 -16.68 10.83
CA LEU A 79 -4.29 -17.86 10.00
C LEU A 79 -4.00 -17.55 8.53
N VAL A 80 -2.73 -17.66 8.16
CA VAL A 80 -2.30 -18.08 6.82
C VAL A 80 -1.71 -19.47 7.04
N SER A 81 -2.27 -20.49 6.39
CA SER A 81 -1.86 -21.88 6.54
C SER A 81 -0.46 -22.10 5.97
N GLU A 82 0.48 -22.54 6.80
CA GLU A 82 1.71 -23.16 6.35
C GLU A 82 1.37 -24.53 5.75
N SER A 83 1.55 -24.70 4.44
CA SER A 83 1.53 -26.03 3.82
C SER A 83 2.94 -26.61 3.86
N ASN A 84 3.17 -27.56 4.76
CA ASN A 84 4.32 -28.46 4.71
C ASN A 84 4.04 -29.56 3.67
N ASP A 85 4.38 -29.32 2.42
CA ASP A 85 4.52 -30.39 1.43
C ASP A 85 6.00 -30.54 1.07
N SER A 86 6.66 -31.46 1.76
CA SER A 86 7.94 -32.01 1.35
C SER A 86 7.74 -32.90 0.12
N PHE A 87 8.35 -32.56 -1.01
CA PHE A 87 8.58 -33.50 -2.10
C PHE A 87 10.01 -33.37 -2.63
N ILE A 88 10.78 -34.44 -2.50
CA ILE A 88 12.11 -34.60 -3.11
C ILE A 88 11.90 -35.25 -4.49
N TRP A 89 12.31 -34.58 -5.58
CA TRP A 89 13.09 -35.12 -6.72
C TRP A 89 13.05 -34.16 -7.95
N ALA A 90 14.18 -33.47 -8.21
CA ALA A 90 14.86 -33.31 -9.50
C ALA A 90 15.92 -32.17 -9.42
N PRO A 91 17.15 -32.36 -9.94
CA PRO A 91 18.31 -31.50 -9.65
C PRO A 91 18.39 -30.18 -10.48
N THR A 92 17.27 -29.65 -10.99
CA THR A 92 17.32 -28.46 -11.87
C THR A 92 16.36 -27.32 -11.52
N ASN A 93 15.61 -27.40 -10.42
CA ASN A 93 14.81 -26.26 -9.98
C ASN A 93 15.58 -25.49 -8.91
N VAL A 94 16.42 -24.55 -9.34
CA VAL A 94 16.81 -23.45 -8.46
C VAL A 94 15.53 -22.67 -8.18
N MET A 95 14.99 -22.81 -6.96
CA MET A 95 13.98 -21.89 -6.46
C MET A 95 14.63 -20.51 -6.40
N VAL A 96 14.39 -19.71 -7.43
CA VAL A 96 14.64 -18.28 -7.35
C VAL A 96 13.46 -17.72 -6.58
N GLU A 97 13.67 -17.40 -5.30
CA GLU A 97 12.74 -16.58 -4.55
C GLU A 97 12.75 -15.20 -5.21
N VAL A 98 11.78 -14.94 -6.09
CA VAL A 98 11.58 -13.63 -6.69
C VAL A 98 10.92 -12.78 -5.61
N GLU A 99 11.75 -12.17 -4.75
CA GLU A 99 11.28 -11.09 -3.89
C GLU A 99 10.90 -9.92 -4.80
N GLU A 100 9.60 -9.67 -4.98
CA GLU A 100 9.12 -8.45 -5.62
C GLU A 100 9.65 -7.25 -4.82
N LYS A 101 10.58 -6.48 -5.41
CA LYS A 101 11.14 -5.27 -4.81
C LYS A 101 10.60 -4.03 -5.52
N VAL A 102 10.18 -3.04 -4.75
CA VAL A 102 9.71 -1.74 -5.26
C VAL A 102 10.74 -0.68 -4.90
N LEU A 103 11.09 0.17 -5.86
CA LEU A 103 12.01 1.29 -5.63
C LEU A 103 11.24 2.47 -5.02
N ILE A 104 11.60 2.87 -3.79
CA ILE A 104 11.01 4.01 -3.06
C ILE A 104 12.16 4.79 -2.41
N ASP A 105 12.22 6.11 -2.63
CA ASP A 105 13.25 6.99 -2.07
C ASP A 105 14.70 6.50 -2.31
N SER A 106 14.97 6.02 -3.53
CA SER A 106 16.25 5.43 -3.95
C SER A 106 16.64 4.13 -3.23
N ILE A 107 15.71 3.49 -2.52
CA ILE A 107 15.90 2.21 -1.82
C ILE A 107 14.97 1.16 -2.41
N TRP A 108 15.49 -0.05 -2.63
CA TRP A 108 14.69 -1.21 -3.02
C TRP A 108 14.08 -1.85 -1.77
N ILE A 109 12.76 -1.78 -1.64
CA ILE A 109 12.01 -2.32 -0.50
C ILE A 109 11.33 -3.62 -0.93
N THR A 110 11.41 -4.67 -0.10
CA THR A 110 10.69 -5.92 -0.37
C THR A 110 9.17 -5.71 -0.29
N ALA A 111 8.39 -6.44 -1.09
CA ALA A 111 6.94 -6.46 -0.97
C ALA A 111 6.51 -6.74 0.49
N TYR A 112 7.22 -7.61 1.22
CA TYR A 112 6.98 -7.87 2.63
C TYR A 112 7.14 -6.62 3.52
N GLU A 113 8.21 -5.84 3.37
CA GLU A 113 8.39 -4.57 4.10
C GLU A 113 7.38 -3.50 3.66
N TYR A 114 7.02 -3.48 2.37
CA TYR A 114 5.98 -2.59 1.85
C TYR A 114 4.57 -2.94 2.37
N TYR A 115 4.30 -4.23 2.60
CA TYR A 115 3.03 -4.76 3.10
C TYR A 115 3.03 -5.07 4.60
N GLY A 116 4.16 -4.93 5.31
CA GLY A 116 4.32 -5.33 6.72
C GLY A 116 3.35 -4.64 7.68
N LEU A 117 2.83 -3.48 7.26
CA LEU A 117 1.66 -2.84 7.87
C LEU A 117 0.37 -3.29 7.15
N TRP A 118 -0.11 -4.48 7.51
CA TRP A 118 -1.46 -4.95 7.19
C TRP A 118 -2.40 -4.73 8.38
N ASP A 119 -3.26 -3.72 8.27
CA ASP A 119 -4.36 -3.47 9.23
C ASP A 119 -5.69 -3.59 8.49
N SER A 120 -6.59 -4.43 9.00
CA SER A 120 -7.95 -4.63 8.46
C SER A 120 -9.02 -3.75 9.12
N HIS A 121 -8.64 -2.88 10.06
CA HIS A 121 -9.57 -2.03 10.82
C HIS A 121 -9.39 -0.54 10.52
N LYS A 122 -8.15 -0.04 10.43
CA LYS A 122 -7.88 1.37 10.15
C LYS A 122 -7.70 1.63 8.66
N ILE A 123 -8.42 2.62 8.12
CA ILE A 123 -8.25 3.04 6.72
C ILE A 123 -6.85 3.61 6.52
N ASN A 124 -6.45 4.58 7.34
CA ASN A 124 -5.05 5.04 7.37
C ASN A 124 -4.30 4.34 8.50
N GLY A 125 -3.63 3.24 8.18
CA GLY A 125 -2.69 2.55 9.07
C GLY A 125 -1.23 2.99 8.88
N TYR A 126 -0.98 3.96 7.99
CA TYR A 126 0.34 4.40 7.61
C TYR A 126 0.62 5.75 8.27
N ASP A 127 1.73 5.86 8.99
CA ASP A 127 2.20 7.14 9.53
C ASP A 127 2.99 7.91 8.47
N PHE A 128 2.38 8.10 7.30
CA PHE A 128 3.00 8.75 6.16
C PHE A 128 2.74 10.27 6.21
N ASP A 129 3.82 11.06 6.22
CA ASP A 129 3.76 12.51 6.02
C ASP A 129 4.05 12.85 4.55
N PRO A 130 3.07 13.40 3.80
CA PRO A 130 3.28 13.75 2.41
C PRO A 130 4.33 14.85 2.20
N ARG A 131 4.71 15.59 3.25
CA ARG A 131 5.79 16.60 3.19
C ARG A 131 7.18 15.97 3.05
N GLU A 132 7.32 14.69 3.41
CA GLU A 132 8.57 13.96 3.28
C GLU A 132 8.80 13.45 1.85
N LEU A 133 7.75 13.46 1.01
CA LEU A 133 7.82 13.05 -0.38
C LEU A 133 8.57 14.10 -1.22
N LYS A 134 9.88 13.88 -1.41
CA LYS A 134 10.74 14.77 -2.20
C LYS A 134 10.72 14.46 -3.69
N ASP A 135 10.60 13.17 -4.03
CA ASP A 135 10.66 12.69 -5.40
C ASP A 135 9.27 12.40 -5.97
N THR A 136 9.18 12.45 -7.30
CA THR A 136 7.98 12.00 -8.01
C THR A 136 8.01 10.48 -8.12
N ILE A 137 6.93 9.81 -7.69
CA ILE A 137 6.80 8.35 -7.77
C ILE A 137 5.94 7.99 -8.98
N PRO A 138 6.51 7.47 -10.08
CA PRO A 138 5.72 6.97 -11.21
C PRO A 138 5.10 5.62 -10.85
N LEU A 139 3.77 5.55 -10.84
CA LEU A 139 3.01 4.36 -10.51
C LEU A 139 2.32 3.80 -11.74
N ASN A 140 2.68 2.58 -12.14
CA ASN A 140 2.00 1.87 -13.21
C ASN A 140 0.61 1.43 -12.71
N LEU A 141 -0.45 2.02 -13.26
CA LEU A 141 -1.81 1.76 -12.81
C LEU A 141 -2.27 0.35 -13.19
N TYR A 142 -1.93 -0.09 -14.40
CA TYR A 142 -2.25 -1.42 -14.92
C TYR A 142 -1.16 -1.86 -15.90
N ASN A 143 -1.06 -3.18 -16.11
CA ASN A 143 -0.21 -3.77 -17.12
C ASN A 143 -0.83 -5.09 -17.60
N SER A 144 -1.51 -5.01 -18.75
CA SER A 144 -2.19 -6.15 -19.35
C SER A 144 -1.27 -7.32 -19.68
N LEU A 145 0.04 -7.09 -19.88
CA LEU A 145 1.00 -8.14 -20.19
C LEU A 145 1.35 -9.00 -18.96
N TYR A 146 1.33 -8.39 -17.77
CA TYR A 146 1.57 -9.10 -16.50
C TYR A 146 0.25 -9.46 -15.80
N GLY A 147 -0.88 -9.40 -16.51
CA GLY A 147 -2.19 -9.74 -15.98
C GLY A 147 -2.73 -8.76 -14.95
N SER A 148 -2.19 -7.52 -14.86
CA SER A 148 -2.77 -6.47 -14.04
C SER A 148 -3.76 -5.62 -14.84
N GLY A 149 -5.05 -5.78 -14.54
CA GLY A 149 -6.15 -5.12 -15.21
C GLY A 149 -6.65 -3.88 -14.48
N TRP A 150 -7.53 -3.14 -15.16
CA TRP A 150 -8.33 -2.09 -14.55
C TRP A 150 -9.78 -2.18 -15.03
N SER A 151 -10.70 -1.63 -14.26
CA SER A 151 -12.11 -1.50 -14.60
C SER A 151 -12.68 -0.24 -13.98
N ALA A 152 -13.73 0.32 -14.57
CA ALA A 152 -14.51 1.35 -13.91
C ALA A 152 -15.26 0.73 -12.72
N PRO A 153 -15.43 1.45 -11.60
CA PRO A 153 -16.09 0.90 -10.41
C PRO A 153 -17.60 0.69 -10.61
N LEU A 154 -18.18 1.28 -11.66
CA LEU A 154 -19.59 1.21 -12.06
C LEU A 154 -19.68 1.19 -13.60
N ASP A 155 -20.80 0.69 -14.14
CA ASP A 155 -21.06 0.72 -15.59
C ASP A 155 -21.34 2.14 -16.10
N GLN A 156 -22.00 2.97 -15.28
CA GLN A 156 -22.18 4.40 -15.51
C GLN A 156 -21.51 5.19 -14.40
N THR A 157 -20.50 5.97 -14.74
CA THR A 157 -19.67 6.69 -13.76
C THR A 157 -20.00 8.18 -13.66
N LYS A 158 -21.26 8.58 -13.81
CA LYS A 158 -21.61 10.01 -13.72
C LYS A 158 -21.27 10.57 -12.33
N ILE A 159 -20.48 11.65 -12.29
CA ILE A 159 -20.16 12.34 -11.04
C ILE A 159 -21.41 13.07 -10.51
N ASN A 160 -21.75 12.81 -9.25
CA ASN A 160 -22.74 13.57 -8.48
C ASN A 160 -22.07 14.67 -7.67
N SER A 161 -20.88 14.41 -7.10
CA SER A 161 -20.18 15.40 -6.31
C SER A 161 -18.67 15.11 -6.22
N ASP A 162 -17.88 16.15 -6.40
CA ASP A 162 -16.43 16.04 -6.55
C ASP A 162 -15.69 15.80 -5.22
N PHE A 163 -14.41 15.43 -5.39
CA PHE A 163 -13.37 15.53 -4.38
C PHE A 163 -13.11 17.00 -4.04
N GLY A 164 -12.97 17.30 -2.74
CA GLY A 164 -12.64 18.66 -2.30
C GLY A 164 -13.39 19.14 -1.07
N ARG A 165 -13.24 20.43 -0.77
CA ARG A 165 -13.85 21.06 0.41
C ARG A 165 -15.36 21.24 0.22
N ARG A 166 -16.15 20.60 1.09
CA ARG A 166 -17.62 20.74 1.14
C ARG A 166 -18.04 21.43 2.44
N HIS A 167 -18.46 22.70 2.32
CA HIS A 167 -18.74 23.56 3.48
C HIS A 167 -17.55 23.52 4.47
N TYR A 168 -17.74 22.87 5.62
CA TYR A 168 -16.80 22.75 6.74
C TYR A 168 -16.05 21.42 6.80
N ARG A 169 -16.22 20.52 5.83
CA ARG A 169 -15.57 19.20 5.83
C ARG A 169 -14.95 18.91 4.47
N TRP A 170 -13.78 18.32 4.46
CA TRP A 170 -13.20 17.78 3.24
C TRP A 170 -13.91 16.50 2.79
N HIS A 171 -14.06 16.35 1.49
CA HIS A 171 -14.54 15.16 0.84
C HIS A 171 -13.34 14.44 0.21
N HIS A 172 -12.99 13.28 0.76
CA HIS A 172 -11.77 12.53 0.40
C HIS A 172 -11.94 11.60 -0.82
N GLY A 173 -13.09 11.65 -1.49
CA GLY A 173 -13.39 10.82 -2.66
C GLY A 173 -14.17 11.58 -3.72
N THR A 174 -14.75 10.84 -4.67
CA THR A 174 -15.72 11.35 -5.65
C THR A 174 -16.98 10.51 -5.51
N ASP A 175 -18.14 11.19 -5.48
CA ASP A 175 -19.43 10.51 -5.40
C ASP A 175 -19.95 10.25 -6.81
N LEU A 176 -20.15 8.97 -7.13
CA LEU A 176 -20.64 8.52 -8.43
C LEU A 176 -22.10 8.10 -8.33
N LYS A 177 -22.89 8.47 -9.34
CA LYS A 177 -24.30 8.12 -9.42
C LYS A 177 -24.47 6.62 -9.60
N LEU A 178 -25.33 6.02 -8.79
CA LEU A 178 -25.84 4.66 -8.98
C LEU A 178 -27.26 4.53 -8.44
N ASN A 179 -27.90 3.41 -8.76
CA ASN A 179 -29.13 2.97 -8.12
C ASN A 179 -28.84 1.91 -7.05
N THR A 180 -29.71 1.80 -6.06
CA THR A 180 -29.55 0.75 -5.03
C THR A 180 -29.66 -0.62 -5.69
N GLY A 181 -28.67 -1.47 -5.44
CA GLY A 181 -28.57 -2.80 -6.05
C GLY A 181 -27.62 -2.88 -7.26
N ASP A 182 -27.15 -1.75 -7.80
CA ASP A 182 -26.19 -1.78 -8.91
C ASP A 182 -24.87 -2.43 -8.46
N PRO A 183 -24.24 -3.27 -9.30
CA PRO A 183 -22.98 -3.93 -8.94
C PRO A 183 -21.84 -2.90 -8.83
N VAL A 184 -21.13 -2.91 -7.70
CA VAL A 184 -19.91 -2.12 -7.48
C VAL A 184 -18.70 -3.02 -7.67
N ARG A 185 -17.77 -2.60 -8.54
CA ARG A 185 -16.66 -3.43 -9.02
C ARG A 185 -15.30 -2.95 -8.52
N SER A 186 -14.35 -3.87 -8.37
CA SER A 186 -12.95 -3.52 -8.10
C SER A 186 -12.33 -2.77 -9.27
N ALA A 187 -11.63 -1.68 -8.99
CA ALA A 187 -11.08 -0.80 -10.01
C ALA A 187 -9.77 -1.36 -10.58
N PHE A 188 -9.00 -2.07 -9.76
CA PHE A 188 -7.79 -2.79 -10.15
C PHE A 188 -7.75 -4.15 -9.45
N ASP A 189 -6.85 -5.02 -9.88
CA ASP A 189 -6.59 -6.27 -9.18
C ASP A 189 -6.00 -6.01 -7.79
N GLY A 190 -6.33 -6.85 -6.81
CA GLY A 190 -5.85 -6.66 -5.46
C GLY A 190 -6.40 -7.66 -4.46
N ILE A 191 -6.22 -7.32 -3.19
CA ILE A 191 -6.71 -8.08 -2.04
C ILE A 191 -7.60 -7.18 -1.21
N VAL A 192 -8.76 -7.69 -0.81
CA VAL A 192 -9.68 -6.98 0.09
C VAL A 192 -9.03 -6.82 1.46
N ARG A 193 -8.71 -5.58 1.83
CA ARG A 193 -8.08 -5.25 3.10
C ARG A 193 -9.08 -5.01 4.22
N ILE A 194 -10.16 -4.29 3.93
CA ILE A 194 -11.21 -3.95 4.91
C ILE A 194 -12.57 -4.31 4.33
N THR A 195 -13.42 -4.92 5.16
CA THR A 195 -14.87 -4.96 4.96
C THR A 195 -15.55 -4.60 6.28
N SER A 196 -16.16 -3.43 6.37
CA SER A 196 -16.69 -2.94 7.66
C SER A 196 -18.01 -2.19 7.50
N TYR A 197 -18.51 -1.62 8.59
CA TYR A 197 -19.70 -0.78 8.62
C TYR A 197 -19.47 0.42 9.54
N GLU A 198 -19.74 1.62 9.04
CA GLU A 198 -19.65 2.86 9.82
C GLU A 198 -20.96 3.67 9.72
N ARG A 199 -21.75 3.70 10.80
CA ARG A 199 -23.08 4.34 10.82
C ARG A 199 -23.07 5.82 10.45
N TYR A 200 -22.05 6.58 10.87
CA TYR A 200 -22.00 8.04 10.70
C TYR A 200 -20.99 8.50 9.65
N GLY A 201 -20.39 7.56 8.91
CA GLY A 201 -19.43 7.81 7.84
C GLY A 201 -19.77 6.96 6.63
N TYR A 202 -18.87 6.04 6.27
CA TYR A 202 -18.93 5.30 5.00
C TYR A 202 -20.08 4.30 4.84
N GLY A 203 -20.88 4.02 5.88
CA GLY A 203 -21.89 2.96 5.80
C GLY A 203 -21.23 1.59 5.64
N HIS A 204 -21.80 0.70 4.83
CA HIS A 204 -21.05 -0.48 4.41
C HIS A 204 -19.99 -0.08 3.42
N TYR A 205 -18.75 -0.48 3.70
CA TYR A 205 -17.63 -0.17 2.82
C TYR A 205 -16.64 -1.31 2.71
N VAL A 206 -15.93 -1.28 1.59
CA VAL A 206 -14.85 -2.20 1.25
C VAL A 206 -13.62 -1.38 0.88
N VAL A 207 -12.45 -1.81 1.34
CA VAL A 207 -11.16 -1.26 0.89
C VAL A 207 -10.37 -2.39 0.23
N VAL A 208 -9.89 -2.15 -0.99
CA VAL A 208 -9.05 -3.09 -1.73
C VAL A 208 -7.64 -2.50 -1.81
N ARG A 209 -6.63 -3.29 -1.45
CA ARG A 209 -5.22 -2.96 -1.65
C ARG A 209 -4.76 -3.60 -2.96
N HIS A 210 -4.21 -2.78 -3.84
CA HIS A 210 -3.84 -3.20 -5.19
C HIS A 210 -2.35 -3.50 -5.30
N ARG A 211 -2.01 -4.33 -6.29
CA ARG A 211 -0.61 -4.72 -6.58
C ARG A 211 0.27 -3.53 -6.99
N ASN A 212 -0.35 -2.47 -7.51
CA ASN A 212 0.34 -1.24 -7.91
C ASN A 212 0.67 -0.31 -6.73
N GLY A 213 0.26 -0.64 -5.50
CA GLY A 213 0.51 0.16 -4.29
C GLY A 213 -0.59 1.17 -3.95
N LEU A 214 -1.62 1.30 -4.78
CA LEU A 214 -2.82 2.07 -4.45
C LEU A 214 -3.77 1.25 -3.58
N GLU A 215 -4.62 1.96 -2.84
CA GLU A 215 -5.83 1.39 -2.25
C GLU A 215 -7.05 2.11 -2.81
N THR A 216 -8.15 1.39 -2.99
CA THR A 216 -9.44 2.01 -3.34
C THR A 216 -10.47 1.71 -2.25
N LEU A 217 -11.29 2.72 -1.95
CA LEU A 217 -12.39 2.60 -0.98
C LEU A 217 -13.73 2.74 -1.71
N TYR A 218 -14.65 1.83 -1.38
CA TYR A 218 -16.00 1.77 -1.91
C TYR A 218 -16.99 1.91 -0.76
N GLY A 219 -17.60 3.08 -0.62
CA GLY A 219 -18.52 3.42 0.46
C GLY A 219 -20.00 3.43 0.05
N HIS A 220 -20.85 3.54 1.07
CA HIS A 220 -22.32 3.62 1.00
C HIS A 220 -23.02 2.40 0.38
N LEU A 221 -22.36 1.24 0.37
CA LEU A 221 -22.90 0.01 -0.18
C LEU A 221 -24.18 -0.42 0.55
N SER A 222 -25.11 -1.07 -0.15
CA SER A 222 -26.27 -1.73 0.48
C SER A 222 -25.89 -3.11 1.02
N LYS A 223 -24.97 -3.81 0.33
CA LYS A 223 -24.50 -5.15 0.67
C LYS A 223 -23.04 -5.30 0.27
N LYS A 224 -22.28 -6.05 1.08
CA LYS A 224 -20.89 -6.43 0.80
C LYS A 224 -20.88 -7.90 0.40
N GLU A 225 -20.23 -8.24 -0.70
CA GLU A 225 -20.18 -9.62 -1.23
C GLU A 225 -18.81 -10.27 -1.09
N VAL A 226 -17.83 -9.52 -0.57
CA VAL A 226 -16.46 -9.98 -0.36
C VAL A 226 -16.03 -9.97 1.11
N LYS A 227 -14.98 -10.75 1.41
CA LYS A 227 -14.40 -10.89 2.75
C LYS A 227 -12.96 -10.37 2.79
N VAL A 228 -12.48 -9.97 3.97
CA VAL A 228 -11.07 -9.58 4.16
C VAL A 228 -10.16 -10.75 3.76
N GLY A 229 -9.08 -10.44 3.04
CA GLY A 229 -8.12 -11.41 2.52
C GLY A 229 -8.51 -12.03 1.18
N GLN A 230 -9.70 -11.76 0.65
CA GLN A 230 -10.09 -12.24 -0.67
C GLN A 230 -9.31 -11.53 -1.77
N GLU A 231 -8.67 -12.30 -2.65
CA GLU A 231 -8.15 -11.79 -3.92
C GLU A 231 -9.31 -11.44 -4.86
N VAL A 232 -9.22 -10.27 -5.47
CA VAL A 232 -10.23 -9.76 -6.41
C VAL A 232 -9.57 -9.27 -7.69
N ARG A 233 -10.23 -9.53 -8.82
CA ARG A 233 -9.81 -9.01 -10.12
C ARG A 233 -10.49 -7.68 -10.43
N ALA A 234 -9.88 -6.88 -11.28
CA ALA A 234 -10.48 -5.70 -11.86
C ALA A 234 -11.81 -6.09 -12.54
N GLY A 235 -12.88 -5.37 -12.20
CA GLY A 235 -14.23 -5.65 -12.68
C GLY A 235 -15.01 -6.69 -11.84
N GLU A 236 -14.38 -7.36 -10.89
CA GLU A 236 -15.05 -8.27 -9.97
C GLU A 236 -15.98 -7.51 -9.01
N VAL A 237 -17.17 -8.06 -8.75
CA VAL A 237 -18.18 -7.43 -7.88
C VAL A 237 -17.74 -7.52 -6.43
N LEU A 238 -17.62 -6.37 -5.77
CA LEU A 238 -17.27 -6.25 -4.35
C LEU A 238 -18.53 -6.19 -3.46
N GLY A 239 -19.62 -5.70 -4.02
CA GLY A 239 -20.85 -5.42 -3.31
C GLY A 239 -21.88 -4.74 -4.20
N LEU A 240 -22.98 -4.35 -3.58
CA LEU A 240 -24.09 -3.66 -4.26
C LEU A 240 -24.18 -2.22 -3.79
N GLY A 241 -24.47 -1.32 -4.72
CA GLY A 241 -24.68 0.10 -4.47
C GLY A 241 -25.86 0.35 -3.53
N GLY A 242 -25.82 1.46 -2.78
CA GLY A 242 -26.84 1.78 -1.80
C GLY A 242 -26.75 3.22 -1.28
N SER A 243 -27.31 3.44 -0.09
CA SER A 243 -27.32 4.72 0.62
C SER A 243 -27.16 4.51 2.12
N THR A 244 -26.22 3.65 2.52
CA THR A 244 -25.99 3.36 3.96
C THR A 244 -25.02 4.34 4.59
N GLY A 245 -25.03 4.44 5.92
CA GLY A 245 -24.18 5.36 6.65
C GLY A 245 -24.63 6.82 6.49
N ARG A 246 -23.67 7.73 6.33
CA ARG A 246 -23.96 9.15 6.15
C ARG A 246 -24.11 9.50 4.67
N SER A 247 -25.26 9.14 4.11
CA SER A 247 -25.61 9.36 2.71
C SER A 247 -26.98 10.06 2.62
N THR A 248 -27.18 10.93 1.63
CA THR A 248 -28.47 11.62 1.38
C THR A 248 -29.30 10.98 0.28
N GLY A 249 -28.76 9.97 -0.39
CA GLY A 249 -29.43 9.23 -1.46
C GLY A 249 -28.47 8.23 -2.14
N PRO A 250 -28.95 7.34 -3.00
CA PRO A 250 -28.10 6.31 -3.60
C PRO A 250 -26.93 6.89 -4.42
N HIS A 251 -25.70 6.54 -4.01
CA HIS A 251 -24.46 6.87 -4.72
C HIS A 251 -23.31 5.97 -4.22
N LEU A 252 -22.26 5.81 -5.03
CA LEU A 252 -21.00 5.23 -4.58
C LEU A 252 -20.09 6.36 -4.13
N HIS A 253 -19.64 6.30 -2.88
CA HIS A 253 -18.50 7.10 -2.45
C HIS A 253 -17.22 6.37 -2.80
N PHE A 254 -16.45 6.89 -3.76
CA PHE A 254 -15.25 6.24 -4.29
C PHE A 254 -14.00 7.05 -3.94
N GLU A 255 -13.02 6.41 -3.31
CA GLU A 255 -11.72 7.05 -3.02
C GLU A 255 -10.58 6.24 -3.65
N VAL A 256 -9.53 6.95 -4.05
CA VAL A 256 -8.23 6.36 -4.36
C VAL A 256 -7.26 6.86 -3.30
N ARG A 257 -6.42 5.98 -2.77
CA ARG A 257 -5.50 6.29 -1.67
C ARG A 257 -4.11 5.74 -1.95
N TYR A 258 -3.09 6.42 -1.44
CA TYR A 258 -1.71 5.93 -1.41
C TYR A 258 -1.17 6.10 0.00
N LYS A 259 -0.61 5.03 0.57
CA LYS A 259 -0.18 4.97 1.98
C LYS A 259 -1.22 5.61 2.92
N GLY A 260 -2.49 5.24 2.75
CA GLY A 260 -3.60 5.70 3.57
C GLY A 260 -4.09 7.13 3.35
N LEU A 261 -3.40 7.95 2.54
CA LEU A 261 -3.82 9.32 2.20
C LEU A 261 -4.65 9.32 0.91
N SER A 262 -5.74 10.09 0.87
CA SER A 262 -6.58 10.16 -0.33
C SER A 262 -5.92 10.99 -1.43
N ILE A 263 -6.09 10.54 -2.66
CA ILE A 263 -5.75 11.26 -3.90
C ILE A 263 -7.07 11.57 -4.60
N ASN A 264 -7.14 12.69 -5.33
CA ASN A 264 -8.31 13.02 -6.13
C ASN A 264 -8.56 11.94 -7.21
N PRO A 265 -9.67 11.17 -7.15
CA PRO A 265 -9.91 10.09 -8.11
C PRO A 265 -10.00 10.57 -9.55
N ILE A 266 -10.40 11.82 -9.79
CA ILE A 266 -10.53 12.43 -11.12
C ILE A 266 -9.15 12.60 -11.79
N GLU A 267 -8.04 12.58 -11.05
CA GLU A 267 -6.70 12.63 -11.65
C GLU A 267 -6.33 11.31 -12.35
N ILE A 268 -6.93 10.20 -11.91
CA ILE A 268 -6.66 8.85 -12.43
C ILE A 268 -7.76 8.41 -13.41
N PHE A 269 -9.02 8.70 -13.07
CA PHE A 269 -10.19 8.31 -13.84
C PHE A 269 -10.83 9.49 -14.55
N ASP A 270 -11.16 9.29 -15.83
CA ASP A 270 -12.12 10.07 -16.56
C ASP A 270 -13.49 9.39 -16.43
N PHE A 271 -14.28 9.93 -15.50
CA PHE A 271 -15.59 9.40 -15.15
C PHE A 271 -16.69 9.78 -16.16
N ASP A 272 -16.46 10.74 -17.05
CA ASP A 272 -17.43 11.09 -18.08
C ASP A 272 -17.45 10.01 -19.18
N ILE A 273 -16.28 9.45 -19.50
CA ILE A 273 -16.13 8.36 -20.48
C ILE A 273 -15.99 6.97 -19.85
N GLY A 274 -15.81 6.88 -18.52
CA GLY A 274 -15.63 5.63 -17.79
C GLY A 274 -14.28 4.94 -18.06
N ARG A 275 -13.20 5.71 -18.23
CA ARG A 275 -11.86 5.18 -18.51
C ARG A 275 -10.79 5.78 -17.60
N ILE A 276 -9.65 5.11 -17.48
CA ILE A 276 -8.45 5.72 -16.90
C ILE A 276 -7.81 6.70 -17.87
N LYS A 277 -7.21 7.77 -17.34
CA LYS A 277 -6.62 8.86 -18.14
C LYS A 277 -5.27 8.49 -18.77
N ALA A 278 -4.48 7.70 -18.05
CA ALA A 278 -3.14 7.30 -18.46
C ALA A 278 -2.80 5.92 -17.85
N PRO A 279 -1.81 5.20 -18.40
CA PRO A 279 -1.31 3.95 -17.81
C PRO A 279 -0.39 4.16 -16.60
N VAL A 280 0.19 5.35 -16.47
CA VAL A 280 1.08 5.73 -15.37
C VAL A 280 0.51 6.97 -14.69
N TYR A 281 0.47 6.97 -13.37
CA TYR A 281 0.15 8.14 -12.55
C TYR A 281 1.38 8.55 -11.73
N ASN A 282 1.73 9.82 -11.81
CA ASN A 282 2.87 10.37 -11.10
C ASN A 282 2.40 10.93 -9.76
N ILE A 283 2.70 10.22 -8.67
CA ILE A 283 2.42 10.71 -7.32
C ILE A 283 3.46 11.78 -6.97
N THR A 284 2.99 12.94 -6.55
CA THR A 284 3.82 14.05 -6.09
C THR A 284 3.29 14.54 -4.74
N ALA A 285 4.06 15.38 -4.04
CA ALA A 285 3.58 16.01 -2.80
C ALA A 285 2.27 16.80 -3.02
N GLN A 286 2.09 17.38 -4.21
CA GLN A 286 0.89 18.14 -4.57
C GLN A 286 -0.38 17.28 -4.63
N SER A 287 -0.25 15.98 -4.91
CA SER A 287 -1.36 15.02 -4.85
C SER A 287 -2.01 14.95 -3.46
N PHE A 288 -1.32 15.45 -2.41
CA PHE A 288 -1.76 15.46 -1.02
C PHE A 288 -1.87 16.87 -0.42
N ASP A 289 -1.91 17.92 -1.25
CA ASP A 289 -2.03 19.32 -0.82
C ASP A 289 -3.18 19.55 0.16
N HIS A 290 -4.29 18.83 -0.02
CA HIS A 290 -5.44 18.90 0.87
C HIS A 290 -5.16 18.28 2.24
N GLU A 291 -4.43 17.16 2.32
CA GLU A 291 -4.03 16.55 3.59
C GLU A 291 -3.11 17.50 4.36
N ILE A 292 -2.17 18.15 3.66
CA ILE A 292 -1.28 19.15 4.25
C ILE A 292 -2.10 20.32 4.80
N LYS A 293 -3.00 20.89 3.99
CA LYS A 293 -3.90 21.99 4.40
C LYS A 293 -4.82 21.62 5.57
N MET A 294 -5.26 20.37 5.66
CA MET A 294 -6.10 19.90 6.76
C MET A 294 -5.31 19.65 8.05
N ARG A 295 -4.05 19.21 7.94
CA ARG A 295 -3.15 19.02 9.09
C ARG A 295 -2.62 20.36 9.63
N GLU A 296 -2.59 21.40 8.81
CA GLU A 296 -2.20 22.75 9.25
C GLU A 296 -3.27 23.37 10.14
N ALA A 297 -2.98 23.42 11.44
CA ALA A 297 -3.87 24.04 12.39
C ALA A 297 -4.09 25.52 12.04
N VAL A 298 -5.31 25.88 11.66
CA VAL A 298 -5.68 27.27 11.33
C VAL A 298 -6.09 27.95 12.62
N TYR A 299 -5.40 29.02 13.02
CA TYR A 299 -5.75 29.78 14.21
C TYR A 299 -6.41 31.11 13.87
N HIS A 300 -7.43 31.49 14.64
CA HIS A 300 -8.04 32.82 14.62
C HIS A 300 -7.71 33.56 15.91
N ARG A 301 -7.21 34.79 15.80
CA ARG A 301 -7.03 35.68 16.95
C ARG A 301 -8.33 36.45 17.19
N ILE A 302 -8.94 36.23 18.36
CA ILE A 302 -10.20 36.84 18.77
C ILE A 302 -10.03 38.37 18.83
N ARG A 303 -10.91 39.09 18.12
CA ARG A 303 -11.01 40.55 18.13
C ARG A 303 -12.29 41.01 18.83
N SER A 304 -12.36 42.30 19.13
CA SER A 304 -13.58 42.89 19.68
C SER A 304 -14.76 42.68 18.72
N GLY A 305 -15.90 42.22 19.25
CA GLY A 305 -17.10 41.92 18.47
C GLY A 305 -17.17 40.52 17.84
N ASP A 306 -16.09 39.72 17.93
CA ASP A 306 -16.16 38.34 17.45
C ASP A 306 -17.00 37.46 18.39
N ASN A 307 -17.81 36.59 17.79
CA ASN A 307 -18.47 35.49 18.48
C ASN A 307 -18.24 34.18 17.73
N LEU A 308 -18.47 33.04 18.38
CA LEU A 308 -18.19 31.73 17.80
C LEU A 308 -18.92 31.50 16.47
N SER A 309 -20.14 32.01 16.31
CA SER A 309 -20.92 31.89 15.07
C SER A 309 -20.33 32.72 13.93
N LEU A 310 -19.92 33.97 14.19
CA LEU A 310 -19.28 34.83 13.20
C LEU A 310 -17.90 34.29 12.78
N ILE A 311 -17.12 33.78 13.73
CA ILE A 311 -15.84 33.13 13.45
C ILE A 311 -16.10 31.87 12.61
N ALA A 312 -17.03 31.02 13.04
CA ALA A 312 -17.40 29.81 12.32
C ALA A 312 -17.83 30.11 10.87
N GLN A 313 -18.68 31.11 10.68
CA GLN A 313 -19.10 31.56 9.36
C GLN A 313 -17.94 32.11 8.52
N ARG A 314 -17.05 32.93 9.12
CA ARG A 314 -15.89 33.52 8.43
C ARG A 314 -14.96 32.46 7.85
N TYR A 315 -14.70 31.39 8.61
CA TYR A 315 -13.82 30.31 8.19
C TYR A 315 -14.56 29.16 7.50
N GLY A 316 -15.90 29.24 7.41
CA GLY A 316 -16.75 28.21 6.86
C GLY A 316 -16.70 26.91 7.64
N VAL A 317 -16.55 26.96 8.97
CA VAL A 317 -16.54 25.80 9.88
C VAL A 317 -17.82 25.72 10.72
N ARG A 318 -18.09 24.59 11.37
CA ARG A 318 -19.17 24.53 12.38
C ARG A 318 -18.71 25.11 13.71
N VAL A 319 -19.61 25.78 14.43
CA VAL A 319 -19.35 26.19 15.83
C VAL A 319 -18.96 24.99 16.71
N SER A 320 -19.58 23.83 16.48
CA SER A 320 -19.25 22.57 17.16
C SER A 320 -17.80 22.11 16.94
N GLN A 321 -17.19 22.50 15.82
CA GLN A 321 -15.80 22.16 15.51
C GLN A 321 -14.83 23.04 16.31
N ILE A 322 -15.05 24.37 16.29
CA ILE A 322 -14.22 25.31 17.07
C ILE A 322 -14.30 24.97 18.56
N THR A 323 -15.50 24.70 19.07
CA THR A 323 -15.69 24.31 20.47
C THR A 323 -14.95 23.03 20.82
N ARG A 324 -15.06 21.99 19.99
CA ARG A 324 -14.33 20.72 20.17
C ARG A 324 -12.80 20.88 20.13
N LEU A 325 -12.27 21.62 19.16
CA LEU A 325 -10.81 21.80 18.98
C LEU A 325 -10.17 22.56 20.14
N ASN A 326 -10.90 23.49 20.76
CA ASN A 326 -10.38 24.31 21.85
C ASN A 326 -10.83 23.83 23.24
N GLY A 327 -11.59 22.74 23.33
CA GLY A 327 -12.14 22.26 24.61
C GLY A 327 -13.06 23.27 25.30
N ILE A 328 -13.76 24.12 24.52
CA ILE A 328 -14.64 25.18 25.03
C ILE A 328 -16.10 24.86 24.73
N SER A 329 -17.04 25.37 25.52
CA SER A 329 -18.47 25.31 25.21
C SER A 329 -18.94 26.52 24.39
N THR A 330 -20.13 26.45 23.82
CA THR A 330 -20.78 27.59 23.13
C THR A 330 -21.07 28.78 24.05
N ARG A 331 -21.04 28.59 25.37
CA ARG A 331 -21.25 29.62 26.40
C ARG A 331 -19.93 30.25 26.88
N THR A 332 -18.79 29.76 26.39
CA THR A 332 -17.48 30.23 26.85
C THR A 332 -17.26 31.66 26.42
N ILE A 333 -16.86 32.51 27.36
CA ILE A 333 -16.55 33.92 27.08
C ILE A 333 -15.23 33.98 26.30
N LEU A 334 -15.30 34.50 25.07
CA LEU A 334 -14.14 34.69 24.21
C LEU A 334 -13.35 35.92 24.66
N ARG A 335 -12.08 35.71 25.05
CA ARG A 335 -11.19 36.80 25.46
C ARG A 335 -10.45 37.37 24.26
N ILE A 336 -10.51 38.68 24.10
CA ILE A 336 -9.81 39.40 23.02
C ILE A 336 -8.31 39.13 23.11
N GLY A 337 -7.68 38.88 21.96
CA GLY A 337 -6.25 38.59 21.84
C GLY A 337 -5.91 37.11 21.94
N ASN A 338 -6.79 36.27 22.51
CA ASN A 338 -6.59 34.82 22.54
C ASN A 338 -6.72 34.22 21.13
N ARG A 339 -6.04 33.09 20.92
CA ARG A 339 -6.11 32.32 19.68
C ARG A 339 -7.09 31.16 19.88
N LEU A 340 -7.98 30.97 18.91
CA LEU A 340 -8.80 29.78 18.77
C LEU A 340 -8.28 28.97 17.59
N GLN A 341 -8.07 27.67 17.80
CA GLN A 341 -7.90 26.74 16.71
C GLN A 341 -9.23 26.55 15.97
N ILE A 342 -9.22 26.71 14.67
CA ILE A 342 -10.39 26.72 13.80
C ILE A 342 -10.49 25.43 13.00
N GLN A 343 -9.35 24.99 12.45
CA GLN A 343 -9.17 23.77 11.68
C GLN A 343 -7.92 23.06 12.18
#